data_AF-A0A085P142-F1
#
_entry.id   AF-A0A085P142-F1
#
_cell.length_a   1.000
_cell.length_b   1.000
_cell.length_c   1.000
_cell.angle_alpha   90.00
_cell.angle_beta   90.00
_cell.angle_gamma   90.00
#
_symmetry.space_group_name_H-M   'P 1'
#
loop_
_entity.id
_entity.type
_entity.pdbx_description
1 polymer ?
#
loop_
_entity_poly.entity_id
_entity_poly.type
_entity_poly.pdbx_seq_one_letter_code
_entity_poly.pdbx_strand_id
1 'polypeptide(L)'
;MHMIQYLIDHTEHLEKIAGYIFSCLIVMGVWIRKIIFNYKYKEPKYVKKLILYLVKYERYLDEEDKSAIEKRINDKIIRDALKLQSSYNRRDVIYICNRLEKRQYINQLIKLQNYIEKDNGVFFINVDFSGFLFIISRLFSFLCFVLFTLFSIICIISIGQNEGLLNYLVYMVMIIVLETVGFWMYDTFPSKKKICELNKELRKIKIPE
;
A
#
# COMPACT_ATOMS: atom_id res chain seq x y z
N MET A 1 27.96 -24.78 18.37
CA MET A 1 28.74 -25.50 17.34
C MET A 1 27.85 -26.42 16.51
N HIS A 2 27.13 -27.38 17.11
CA HIS A 2 26.25 -28.31 16.36
C HIS A 2 25.20 -27.66 15.44
N MET A 3 24.56 -26.57 15.86
CA MET A 3 23.53 -25.91 15.05
C MET A 3 24.11 -25.18 13.83
N ILE A 4 25.33 -24.63 13.95
CA ILE A 4 26.03 -23.96 12.85
C ILE A 4 26.54 -24.99 11.85
N GLN A 5 27.09 -26.10 12.33
CA GLN A 5 27.49 -27.23 11.48
C GLN A 5 26.30 -27.80 10.70
N TYR A 6 25.16 -28.00 11.38
CA TYR A 6 23.94 -28.48 10.74
C TYR A 6 23.43 -27.53 9.65
N LEU A 7 23.49 -26.21 9.90
CA LEU A 7 23.14 -25.20 8.90
C LEU A 7 24.09 -25.23 7.70
N ILE A 8 25.40 -25.36 7.94
CA ILE A 8 26.42 -25.50 6.91
C ILE A 8 26.15 -26.74 6.03
N ASP A 9 25.86 -27.88 6.66
CA ASP A 9 25.61 -29.16 5.98
C ASP A 9 24.32 -29.17 5.14
N HIS A 10 23.38 -28.25 5.43
CA HIS A 10 22.07 -28.17 4.75
C HIS A 10 21.84 -26.83 4.02
N THR A 11 22.89 -26.04 3.81
CA THR A 11 22.86 -24.74 3.10
C THR A 11 22.12 -24.83 1.76
N GLU A 12 22.47 -25.80 0.92
CA GLU A 12 21.88 -25.98 -0.41
C GLU A 12 20.36 -26.27 -0.36
N HIS A 13 19.91 -27.02 0.64
CA HIS A 13 18.48 -27.28 0.84
C HIS A 13 17.73 -26.03 1.35
N LEU A 14 18.36 -25.28 2.26
CA LEU A 14 17.82 -24.04 2.79
C LEU A 14 17.70 -22.97 1.70
N GLU A 15 18.70 -22.86 0.83
CA GLU A 15 18.71 -21.96 -0.33
C GLU A 15 17.60 -22.28 -1.32
N LYS A 16 17.40 -23.57 -1.66
CA LYS A 16 16.31 -23.99 -2.56
C LYS A 16 14.94 -23.64 -1.98
N ILE A 17 14.70 -23.96 -0.72
CA ILE A 17 13.43 -23.66 -0.04
C ILE A 17 13.20 -22.15 0.05
N ALA A 18 14.22 -21.38 0.46
CA ALA A 18 14.15 -19.93 0.55
C ALA A 18 13.92 -19.28 -0.83
N GLY A 19 14.56 -19.81 -1.88
CA GLY A 19 14.39 -19.39 -3.26
C GLY A 19 12.96 -19.63 -3.78
N TYR A 20 12.37 -20.79 -3.50
CA TYR A 20 10.97 -21.06 -3.85
C TYR A 20 10.02 -20.10 -3.14
N ILE A 21 10.19 -19.90 -1.83
CA ILE A 21 9.35 -18.97 -1.06
C ILE A 21 9.51 -17.55 -1.60
N PHE A 22 10.74 -17.12 -1.87
CA PHE A 22 11.04 -15.81 -2.44
C PHE A 22 10.37 -15.58 -3.80
N SER A 23 10.43 -16.57 -4.70
CA SER A 23 9.77 -16.49 -6.00
C SER A 23 8.25 -16.29 -5.87
N CYS A 24 7.60 -17.00 -4.94
CA CYS A 24 6.18 -16.82 -4.62
C CYS A 24 5.88 -15.42 -4.05
N LEU A 25 6.75 -14.88 -3.20
CA LEU A 25 6.59 -13.53 -2.64
C LEU A 25 6.76 -12.43 -3.69
N ILE A 26 7.71 -12.55 -4.62
CA ILE A 26 7.83 -11.60 -5.75
C ILE A 26 6.55 -11.62 -6.59
N VAL A 27 6.07 -12.80 -6.96
CA VAL A 27 4.86 -12.92 -7.79
C VAL A 27 3.67 -12.27 -7.08
N MET A 28 3.46 -12.57 -5.79
CA MET A 28 2.43 -11.90 -4.99
C MET A 28 2.64 -10.38 -4.90
N GLY A 29 3.86 -9.92 -4.67
CA GLY A 29 4.19 -8.49 -4.60
C GLY A 29 3.93 -7.75 -5.91
N VAL A 30 4.27 -8.36 -7.06
CA VAL A 30 4.00 -7.82 -8.40
C VAL A 30 2.49 -7.79 -8.67
N TRP A 31 1.75 -8.81 -8.27
CA TRP A 31 0.29 -8.84 -8.40
C TRP A 31 -0.39 -7.77 -7.54
N ILE A 32 0.00 -7.64 -6.27
CA ILE A 32 -0.49 -6.59 -5.36
C ILE A 32 -0.13 -5.21 -5.92
N ARG A 33 1.12 -5.02 -6.39
CA ARG A 33 1.56 -3.77 -7.03
C ARG A 33 0.73 -3.48 -8.27
N LYS A 34 0.44 -4.47 -9.12
CA LYS A 34 -0.36 -4.31 -10.34
C LYS A 34 -1.79 -3.90 -10.02
N ILE A 35 -2.40 -4.46 -8.97
CA ILE A 35 -3.74 -4.08 -8.49
C ILE A 35 -3.72 -2.62 -7.98
N ILE A 36 -2.73 -2.25 -7.18
CA ILE A 36 -2.64 -0.92 -6.56
C ILE A 36 -2.19 0.17 -7.56
N PHE A 37 -1.23 -0.11 -8.44
CA PHE A 37 -0.64 0.87 -9.37
C PHE A 37 -1.43 1.03 -10.68
N ASN A 38 -2.07 -0.01 -11.24
CA ASN A 38 -2.93 0.17 -12.43
C ASN A 38 -4.08 1.14 -12.15
N TYR A 39 -4.46 1.28 -10.88
CA TYR A 39 -5.50 2.21 -10.47
C TYR A 39 -5.01 3.67 -10.36
N LYS A 40 -3.71 3.90 -10.15
CA LYS A 40 -3.14 5.21 -9.78
C LYS A 40 -2.49 6.03 -10.90
N TYR A 41 -2.06 5.42 -12.02
CA TYR A 41 -1.15 6.12 -12.97
C TYR A 41 -1.44 5.96 -14.46
N LYS A 42 -2.58 5.38 -14.87
CA LYS A 42 -2.97 5.43 -16.29
C LYS A 42 -3.57 6.81 -16.61
N GLU A 43 -3.12 7.42 -17.71
CA GLU A 43 -3.82 8.56 -18.32
C GLU A 43 -5.32 8.27 -18.33
N PRO A 44 -6.18 9.24 -17.96
CA PRO A 44 -7.60 8.98 -17.81
C PRO A 44 -8.26 8.92 -19.20
N LYS A 45 -8.02 7.83 -19.94
CA LYS A 45 -8.75 7.47 -21.17
C LYS A 45 -10.25 7.54 -20.94
N TYR A 46 -10.68 7.20 -19.73
CA TYR A 46 -12.06 7.34 -19.27
C TYR A 46 -12.54 8.79 -19.24
N VAL A 47 -11.79 9.74 -18.66
CA VAL A 47 -12.18 11.17 -18.62
C VAL A 47 -12.19 11.75 -20.02
N LYS A 48 -11.18 11.46 -20.85
CA LYS A 48 -11.16 11.87 -22.27
C LYS A 48 -12.41 11.38 -23.02
N LYS A 49 -12.83 10.14 -22.78
CA LYS A 49 -14.04 9.54 -23.37
C LYS A 49 -15.34 10.19 -22.87
N LEU A 50 -15.43 10.51 -21.57
CA LEU A 50 -16.58 11.22 -21.00
C LEU A 50 -16.70 12.65 -21.53
N ILE A 51 -15.57 13.38 -21.65
CA ILE A 51 -15.54 14.71 -22.27
C ILE A 51 -15.99 14.61 -23.74
N LEU A 52 -15.54 13.59 -24.47
CA LEU A 52 -15.99 13.35 -25.84
C LEU A 52 -17.50 13.08 -25.92
N TYR A 53 -18.09 12.38 -24.94
CA TYR A 53 -19.54 12.19 -24.88
C TYR A 53 -20.29 13.51 -24.68
N LEU A 54 -19.81 14.38 -23.79
CA LEU A 54 -20.41 15.70 -23.58
C LEU A 54 -20.27 16.60 -24.80
N VAL A 55 -19.12 16.60 -25.49
CA VAL A 55 -18.86 17.56 -26.57
C VAL A 55 -19.39 17.08 -27.93
N LYS A 56 -19.25 15.78 -28.25
CA LYS A 56 -19.56 15.25 -29.58
C LYS A 56 -20.95 14.63 -29.69
N TYR A 57 -21.48 14.13 -28.57
CA TYR A 57 -22.76 13.41 -28.53
C TYR A 57 -23.80 14.14 -27.65
N GLU A 58 -23.58 15.43 -27.37
CA GLU A 58 -24.45 16.26 -26.55
C GLU A 58 -25.92 16.18 -26.95
N ARG A 59 -26.19 16.19 -28.26
CA ARG A 59 -27.54 16.14 -28.85
C ARG A 59 -28.35 14.89 -28.47
N TYR A 60 -27.71 13.86 -27.93
CA TYR A 60 -28.32 12.60 -27.51
C TYR A 60 -28.44 12.48 -25.99
N LEU A 61 -28.04 13.52 -25.26
CA LEU A 61 -28.01 13.53 -23.80
C LEU A 61 -28.98 14.58 -23.28
N ASP A 62 -29.86 14.15 -22.40
CA ASP A 62 -30.72 15.07 -21.66
C ASP A 62 -29.91 15.78 -20.57
N GLU A 63 -30.43 16.89 -20.05
CA GLU A 63 -29.70 17.71 -19.05
C GLU A 63 -29.34 16.93 -17.78
N GLU A 64 -30.18 15.98 -17.36
CA GLU A 64 -29.87 15.09 -16.23
C GLU A 64 -28.66 14.18 -16.52
N ASP A 65 -28.57 13.63 -17.74
CA ASP A 65 -27.47 12.79 -18.17
C ASP A 65 -26.16 13.57 -18.32
N LYS A 66 -26.23 14.80 -18.84
CA LYS A 66 -25.09 15.72 -18.88
C LYS A 66 -24.56 15.99 -17.47
N SER A 67 -25.44 16.34 -16.54
CA SER A 67 -25.09 16.55 -15.13
C SER A 67 -24.45 15.30 -14.50
N ALA A 68 -24.96 14.12 -14.81
CA ALA A 68 -24.41 12.87 -14.32
C ALA A 68 -22.98 12.61 -14.86
N ILE A 69 -22.74 12.88 -16.14
CA ILE A 69 -21.41 12.73 -16.76
C ILE A 69 -20.41 13.74 -16.18
N GLU A 70 -20.81 15.00 -16.03
CA GLU A 70 -19.98 16.05 -15.40
C GLU A 70 -19.57 15.69 -13.97
N LYS A 71 -20.52 15.18 -13.17
CA LYS A 71 -20.23 14.69 -11.81
C LYS A 71 -19.18 13.57 -11.84
N ARG A 72 -19.28 12.62 -12.78
CA ARG A 72 -18.30 11.53 -12.93
C ARG A 72 -16.93 12.02 -13.39
N ILE A 73 -16.88 13.03 -14.26
CA ILE A 73 -15.62 13.68 -14.68
C ILE A 73 -14.95 14.34 -13.49
N ASN A 74 -15.69 15.19 -12.76
CA ASN A 74 -15.20 15.90 -11.57
C ASN A 74 -14.69 14.90 -10.51
N ASP A 75 -15.47 13.87 -10.21
CA ASP A 75 -15.07 12.81 -9.28
C ASP A 75 -13.76 12.15 -9.69
N LYS A 76 -13.60 11.80 -10.97
CA LYS A 76 -12.40 11.13 -11.45
C LYS A 76 -11.17 12.05 -11.40
N ILE A 77 -11.32 13.31 -11.82
CA ILE A 77 -10.25 14.32 -11.76
C ILE A 77 -9.79 14.53 -10.33
N ILE A 78 -10.70 14.77 -9.40
CA ILE A 78 -10.37 15.05 -8.00
C ILE A 78 -9.76 13.82 -7.32
N ARG A 79 -10.27 12.62 -7.61
CA ARG A 79 -9.68 11.38 -7.10
C ARG A 79 -8.27 11.15 -7.62
N ASP A 80 -8.01 11.45 -8.88
CA ASP A 80 -6.67 11.31 -9.46
C ASP A 80 -5.71 12.38 -8.90
N ALA A 81 -6.16 13.64 -8.75
CA ALA A 81 -5.38 14.73 -8.19
C ALA A 81 -5.00 14.50 -6.71
N LEU A 82 -5.94 14.02 -5.90
CA LEU A 82 -5.74 13.74 -4.47
C LEU A 82 -5.32 12.30 -4.19
N LYS A 83 -5.15 11.48 -5.23
CA LYS A 83 -4.80 10.04 -5.15
C LYS A 83 -5.76 9.23 -4.25
N LEU A 84 -7.05 9.60 -4.22
CA LEU A 84 -8.10 8.95 -3.43
C LEU A 84 -8.49 7.59 -4.02
N GLN A 85 -8.70 6.59 -3.17
CA GLN A 85 -9.05 5.24 -3.64
C GLN A 85 -10.53 5.10 -4.03
N SER A 86 -11.40 5.98 -3.51
CA SER A 86 -12.87 5.87 -3.59
C SER A 86 -13.48 7.26 -3.67
N SER A 87 -14.73 7.34 -4.15
CA SER A 87 -15.57 8.54 -4.04
C SER A 87 -16.20 8.68 -2.63
N TYR A 88 -16.22 7.59 -1.85
CA TYR A 88 -16.76 7.59 -0.48
C TYR A 88 -15.97 8.52 0.44
N ASN A 89 -16.67 9.30 1.27
CA ASN A 89 -16.11 10.32 2.16
C ASN A 89 -15.20 11.38 1.48
N ARG A 90 -15.22 11.51 0.14
CA ARG A 90 -14.37 12.44 -0.62
C ARG A 90 -14.40 13.86 -0.06
N ARG A 91 -15.60 14.40 0.20
CA ARG A 91 -15.77 15.77 0.70
C ARG A 91 -15.15 15.95 2.07
N ASP A 92 -15.35 14.97 2.95
CA ASP A 92 -14.78 14.97 4.30
C ASP A 92 -13.25 14.88 4.25
N VAL A 93 -12.69 14.02 3.41
CA VAL A 93 -11.23 13.91 3.22
C VAL A 93 -10.65 15.23 2.72
N ILE A 94 -11.27 15.89 1.73
CA ILE A 94 -10.82 17.20 1.24
C ILE A 94 -10.86 18.25 2.36
N TYR A 95 -11.97 18.28 3.11
CA TYR A 95 -12.17 19.21 4.21
C TYR A 95 -11.10 19.05 5.29
N ILE A 96 -10.82 17.79 5.67
CA ILE A 96 -9.81 17.42 6.66
C ILE A 96 -8.42 17.77 6.14
N CYS A 97 -8.05 17.36 4.92
CA CYS A 97 -6.73 17.61 4.32
C CYS A 97 -6.36 19.09 4.30
N ASN A 98 -7.33 19.97 4.03
CA ASN A 98 -7.11 21.41 4.00
C ASN A 98 -6.92 22.04 5.39
N ARG A 99 -7.35 21.37 6.46
CA ARG A 99 -7.30 21.86 7.85
C ARG A 99 -6.30 21.11 8.72
N LEU A 100 -5.66 20.08 8.18
CA LEU A 100 -4.74 19.24 8.92
C LEU A 100 -3.39 19.95 9.08
N GLU A 101 -3.00 20.24 10.32
CA GLU A 101 -1.71 20.90 10.63
C GLU A 101 -0.52 20.04 10.17
N LYS A 102 -0.59 18.73 10.44
CA LYS A 102 0.50 17.78 10.20
C LYS A 102 0.36 17.05 8.87
N ARG A 103 0.85 17.68 7.79
CA ARG A 103 0.77 17.13 6.41
C ARG A 103 1.28 15.70 6.24
N GLN A 104 2.18 15.23 7.10
CA GLN A 104 2.67 13.83 7.10
C GLN A 104 1.55 12.79 7.21
N TYR A 105 0.41 13.13 7.82
CA TYR A 105 -0.71 12.21 7.99
C TYR A 105 -1.67 12.16 6.81
N ILE A 106 -1.55 13.06 5.82
CA ILE A 106 -2.45 13.11 4.65
C ILE A 106 -2.45 11.78 3.90
N ASN A 107 -1.27 11.18 3.69
CA ASN A 107 -1.17 9.89 3.01
C ASN A 107 -1.87 8.75 3.78
N GLN A 108 -1.83 8.80 5.12
CA GLN A 108 -2.50 7.80 5.97
C GLN A 108 -4.01 8.02 5.97
N LEU A 109 -4.46 9.28 6.04
CA LEU A 109 -5.87 9.65 5.90
C LEU A 109 -6.46 9.18 4.57
N ILE A 110 -5.75 9.38 3.46
CA ILE A 110 -6.17 8.92 2.13
C ILE A 110 -6.29 7.39 2.08
N LYS A 111 -5.35 6.65 2.69
CA LYS A 111 -5.43 5.18 2.83
C LYS A 111 -6.63 4.74 3.67
N LEU A 112 -7.00 5.53 4.67
CA LEU A 112 -8.04 5.23 5.66
C LEU A 112 -9.39 5.89 5.38
N GLN A 113 -9.57 6.53 4.22
CA GLN A 113 -10.76 7.34 3.89
C GLN A 113 -12.11 6.62 4.13
N ASN A 114 -12.15 5.29 3.90
CA ASN A 114 -13.37 4.49 3.99
C ASN A 114 -13.76 4.19 5.45
N TYR A 115 -12.84 4.42 6.38
CA TYR A 115 -12.97 4.19 7.81
C TYR A 115 -13.18 5.48 8.60
N ILE A 116 -13.35 6.61 7.91
CA ILE A 116 -13.66 7.89 8.55
C ILE A 116 -15.13 7.88 8.95
N GLU A 117 -15.36 8.07 10.24
CA GLU A 117 -16.66 8.19 10.87
C GLU A 117 -16.79 9.56 11.54
N LYS A 118 -18.04 9.94 11.78
CA LYS A 118 -18.43 11.20 12.42
C LYS A 118 -19.12 10.88 13.72
N ASP A 119 -18.56 11.35 14.83
CA ASP A 119 -19.18 11.21 16.15
C ASP A 119 -19.01 12.52 16.93
N ASN A 120 -20.07 12.94 17.63
CA ASN A 120 -20.07 14.10 18.51
C ASN A 120 -19.47 15.39 17.90
N GLY A 121 -19.74 15.67 16.62
CA GLY A 121 -19.27 16.89 15.94
C GLY A 121 -17.80 16.84 15.49
N VAL A 122 -17.18 15.67 15.54
CA VAL A 122 -15.75 15.47 15.30
C VAL A 122 -15.48 14.28 14.38
N PHE A 123 -14.41 14.35 13.59
CA PHE A 123 -13.96 13.23 12.76
C PHE A 123 -13.11 12.25 13.56
N PHE A 124 -13.32 10.95 13.34
CA PHE A 124 -12.44 9.91 13.85
C PHE A 124 -12.33 8.76 12.86
N ILE A 125 -11.28 7.97 12.98
CA ILE A 125 -11.07 6.77 12.18
C ILE A 125 -11.33 5.55 13.05
N ASN A 126 -12.28 4.74 12.61
CA ASN A 126 -12.64 3.47 13.21
C ASN A 126 -12.20 2.32 12.31
N VAL A 127 -11.13 1.63 12.69
CA VAL A 127 -10.58 0.53 11.89
C VAL A 127 -10.56 -0.72 12.74
N ASP A 128 -11.22 -1.76 12.23
CA ASP A 128 -11.11 -3.10 12.78
C ASP A 128 -9.76 -3.72 12.40
N PHE A 129 -8.88 -3.81 13.39
CA PHE A 129 -7.58 -4.47 13.27
C PHE A 129 -7.67 -6.00 13.21
N SER A 130 -8.88 -6.56 13.21
CA SER A 130 -9.18 -7.97 12.97
C SER A 130 -9.38 -8.28 11.47
N GLY A 131 -9.36 -7.26 10.60
CA GLY A 131 -9.54 -7.45 9.17
C GLY A 131 -8.49 -8.36 8.55
N PHE A 132 -8.94 -9.31 7.73
CA PHE A 132 -8.11 -10.30 7.01
C PHE A 132 -6.89 -9.66 6.31
N LEU A 133 -7.08 -8.50 5.66
CA LEU A 133 -6.02 -7.77 4.96
C LEU A 133 -4.95 -7.20 5.92
N PHE A 134 -5.35 -6.74 7.10
CA PHE A 134 -4.39 -6.27 8.12
C PHE A 134 -3.53 -7.44 8.61
N ILE A 135 -4.16 -8.56 8.97
CA ILE A 135 -3.47 -9.76 9.46
C ILE A 135 -2.50 -10.28 8.40
N ILE A 136 -2.95 -10.41 7.15
CA ILE A 136 -2.09 -10.86 6.05
C ILE A 136 -0.93 -9.92 5.82
N SER A 137 -1.13 -8.59 5.83
CA SER A 137 -0.03 -7.65 5.61
C SER A 137 1.07 -7.78 6.69
N ARG A 138 0.68 -8.00 7.95
CA ARG A 138 1.60 -8.21 9.07
C ARG A 138 2.31 -9.54 8.98
N LEU A 139 1.57 -10.61 8.66
CA LEU A 139 2.14 -11.95 8.50
C LEU A 139 3.11 -12.00 7.32
N PHE A 140 2.78 -11.35 6.21
CA PHE A 140 3.66 -11.25 5.04
C PHE A 140 4.92 -10.44 5.33
N SER A 141 4.80 -9.31 6.03
CA SER A 141 5.96 -8.51 6.47
C SER A 141 6.86 -9.32 7.40
N PHE A 142 6.28 -10.09 8.33
CA PHE A 142 7.02 -10.99 9.21
C PHE A 142 7.73 -12.10 8.42
N LEU A 143 7.08 -12.71 7.44
CA LEU A 143 7.71 -13.70 6.56
C LEU A 143 8.88 -13.11 5.78
N CYS A 144 8.75 -11.87 5.27
CA CYS A 144 9.86 -11.17 4.62
C CYS A 144 11.04 -10.98 5.57
N PHE A 145 10.78 -10.65 6.84
CA PHE A 145 11.81 -10.50 7.87
C PHE A 145 12.52 -11.84 8.21
N VAL A 146 11.77 -12.94 8.29
CA VAL A 146 12.34 -14.28 8.50
C VAL A 146 13.26 -14.66 7.34
N LEU A 147 12.81 -14.46 6.10
CA LEU A 147 13.63 -14.74 4.92
C LEU A 147 14.83 -13.82 4.83
N PHE A 148 14.69 -12.54 5.16
CA PHE A 148 15.79 -11.60 5.23
C PHE A 148 16.88 -12.11 6.19
N THR A 149 16.47 -12.61 7.36
CA THR A 149 17.38 -13.18 8.35
C THR A 149 18.06 -14.44 7.82
N LEU A 150 17.32 -15.34 7.17
CA LEU A 150 17.86 -16.57 6.57
C LEU A 150 18.88 -16.27 5.47
N PHE A 151 18.55 -15.40 4.51
CA PHE A 151 19.48 -15.01 3.44
C PHE A 151 20.69 -14.25 3.98
N SER A 152 20.54 -13.48 5.06
CA SER A 152 21.68 -12.84 5.73
C SER A 152 22.64 -13.88 6.33
N ILE A 153 22.11 -14.92 6.97
CA ILE A 153 22.92 -16.02 7.52
C ILE A 153 23.61 -16.79 6.39
N ILE A 154 22.88 -17.14 5.32
CA ILE A 154 23.45 -17.83 4.14
C ILE A 154 24.56 -16.99 3.51
N CYS A 155 24.34 -15.68 3.37
CA CYS A 155 25.36 -14.76 2.84
C CYS A 155 26.64 -14.77 3.69
N ILE A 156 26.51 -14.78 5.03
CA ILE A 156 27.66 -14.84 5.94
C ILE A 156 28.40 -16.17 5.82
N ILE A 157 27.67 -17.28 5.74
CA ILE A 157 28.26 -18.63 5.59
C ILE A 157 29.01 -18.73 4.26
N SER A 158 28.39 -18.28 3.17
CA SER A 158 28.98 -18.24 1.84
C SER A 158 30.32 -17.48 1.88
N ILE A 159 30.39 -16.33 2.59
CA ILE A 159 31.63 -15.52 2.70
C ILE A 159 32.72 -16.31 3.40
N GLY A 160 32.36 -17.05 4.45
CA GLY A 160 33.28 -17.92 5.18
C GLY A 160 33.76 -19.14 4.37
N GLN A 161 32.95 -19.60 3.41
CA GLN A 161 33.27 -20.72 2.51
C GLN A 161 33.99 -20.29 1.22
N ASN A 162 34.17 -18.98 1.02
CA ASN A 162 34.83 -18.41 -0.15
C ASN A 162 34.19 -18.84 -1.48
N GLU A 163 32.85 -18.94 -1.49
CA GLU A 163 32.06 -19.17 -2.69
C GLU A 163 32.26 -18.07 -3.73
N GLY A 164 31.80 -18.31 -4.97
CA GLY A 164 31.99 -17.38 -6.08
C GLY A 164 31.33 -16.02 -5.87
N LEU A 165 31.97 -14.95 -6.38
CA LEU A 165 31.51 -13.56 -6.27
C LEU A 165 30.02 -13.36 -6.65
N LEU A 166 29.56 -14.13 -7.63
CA LEU A 166 28.19 -14.06 -8.14
C LEU A 166 27.16 -14.47 -7.06
N ASN A 167 27.47 -15.47 -6.23
CA ASN A 167 26.58 -15.92 -5.14
C ASN A 167 26.36 -14.80 -4.11
N TYR A 168 27.44 -14.11 -3.71
CA TYR A 168 27.35 -12.96 -2.80
C TYR A 168 26.46 -11.85 -3.33
N LEU A 169 26.64 -11.49 -4.61
CA LEU A 169 25.85 -10.44 -5.24
C LEU A 169 24.37 -10.81 -5.26
N VAL A 170 24.05 -12.08 -5.57
CA VAL A 170 22.67 -12.57 -5.54
C VAL A 170 22.09 -12.46 -4.14
N TYR A 171 22.77 -12.95 -3.10
CA TYR A 171 22.27 -12.89 -1.73
C TYR A 171 22.07 -11.45 -1.24
N MET A 172 23.00 -10.54 -1.53
CA MET A 172 22.84 -9.13 -1.18
C MET A 172 21.63 -8.48 -1.86
N VAL A 173 21.41 -8.76 -3.15
CA VAL A 173 20.21 -8.28 -3.86
C VAL A 173 18.94 -8.83 -3.22
N MET A 174 18.90 -10.12 -2.86
CA MET A 174 17.74 -10.72 -2.20
C MET A 174 17.43 -10.06 -0.85
N ILE A 175 18.45 -9.80 -0.05
CA ILE A 175 18.34 -9.13 1.25
C ILE A 175 17.71 -7.74 1.08
N ILE A 176 18.22 -6.92 0.15
CA ILE A 176 17.69 -5.58 -0.12
C ILE A 176 16.24 -5.63 -0.59
N VAL A 177 15.90 -6.58 -1.48
CA VAL A 177 14.53 -6.74 -1.98
C VAL A 177 13.58 -7.13 -0.84
N LEU A 178 13.96 -8.10 -0.01
CA LEU A 178 13.16 -8.56 1.13
C LEU A 178 12.93 -7.47 2.16
N GLU A 179 13.96 -6.69 2.47
CA GLU A 179 13.86 -5.55 3.38
C GLU A 179 12.90 -4.49 2.81
N THR A 180 13.09 -4.10 1.55
CA THR A 180 12.27 -3.07 0.90
C THR A 180 10.79 -3.49 0.82
N VAL A 181 10.52 -4.73 0.41
CA VAL A 181 9.15 -5.26 0.31
C VAL A 181 8.54 -5.45 1.69
N GLY A 182 9.31 -5.95 2.66
CA GLY A 182 8.89 -6.15 4.04
C GLY A 182 8.45 -4.84 4.70
N PHE A 183 9.24 -3.77 4.57
CA PHE A 183 8.88 -2.44 5.06
C PHE A 183 7.69 -1.84 4.33
N TRP A 184 7.62 -2.01 3.01
CA TRP A 184 6.50 -1.51 2.23
C TRP A 184 5.18 -2.18 2.64
N MET A 185 5.17 -3.49 2.85
CA MET A 185 4.00 -4.22 3.35
C MET A 185 3.65 -3.81 4.79
N TYR A 186 4.67 -3.59 5.64
CA TYR A 186 4.48 -3.12 7.01
C TYR A 186 3.80 -1.73 7.08
N ASP A 187 4.15 -0.82 6.17
CA ASP A 187 3.57 0.54 6.10
C ASP A 187 2.25 0.61 5.31
N THR A 188 1.89 -0.46 4.60
CA THR A 188 0.63 -0.50 3.83
C THR A 188 -0.57 -0.28 4.75
N PHE A 189 -0.56 -0.85 5.96
CA PHE A 189 -1.55 -0.60 7.00
C PHE A 189 -0.96 0.13 8.21
N PRO A 190 -1.54 1.27 8.64
CA PRO A 190 -1.07 1.99 9.82
C PRO A 190 -1.30 1.17 11.09
N SER A 191 -0.43 1.36 12.08
CA SER A 191 -0.53 0.69 13.38
C SER A 191 -1.57 1.34 14.28
N LYS A 192 -2.04 0.62 15.32
CA LYS A 192 -2.94 1.16 16.36
C LYS A 192 -2.45 2.49 16.92
N LYS A 193 -1.14 2.61 17.18
CA LYS A 193 -0.52 3.84 17.68
C LYS A 193 -0.65 5.00 16.66
N LYS A 194 -0.33 4.76 15.39
CA LYS A 194 -0.47 5.76 14.32
C LYS A 194 -1.93 6.22 14.16
N ILE A 195 -2.89 5.30 14.25
CA ILE A 195 -4.33 5.65 14.19
C ILE A 195 -4.74 6.48 15.41
N CYS A 196 -4.27 6.14 16.61
CA CYS A 196 -4.55 6.93 17.81
C CYS A 196 -3.99 8.36 17.69
N GLU A 197 -2.77 8.52 17.19
CA GLU A 197 -2.17 9.84 16.95
C GLU A 197 -2.93 10.61 15.86
N LEU A 198 -3.32 9.95 14.78
CA LEU A 198 -4.14 10.56 13.73
C LEU A 198 -5.51 10.98 14.27
N ASN A 199 -6.17 10.16 15.10
CA ASN A 199 -7.44 10.51 15.74
C ASN A 199 -7.31 11.70 16.69
N LYS A 200 -6.18 11.88 17.38
CA LYS A 200 -5.93 13.10 18.18
C LYS A 200 -5.87 14.35 17.31
N GLU A 201 -5.26 14.26 16.12
CA GLU A 201 -5.22 15.38 15.18
C GLU A 201 -6.58 15.64 14.54
N LEU A 202 -7.31 14.58 14.15
CA LEU A 202 -8.66 14.70 13.59
C LEU A 202 -9.63 15.33 14.60
N ARG A 203 -9.42 15.07 15.90
CA ARG A 203 -10.24 15.67 16.97
C ARG A 203 -10.17 17.18 17.07
N LYS A 204 -9.13 17.81 16.53
CA LYS A 204 -9.02 19.28 16.47
C LYS A 204 -9.91 19.89 15.39
N ILE A 205 -10.35 19.08 14.42
CA ILE A 205 -11.10 19.52 13.25
C ILE A 205 -12.60 19.33 13.54
N LYS A 206 -13.31 20.44 13.72
CA LYS A 206 -14.78 20.43 13.84
C LYS A 206 -15.42 20.10 12.49
N ILE A 207 -16.48 19.28 12.53
CA ILE A 207 -17.32 18.99 11.37
C ILE A 207 -18.00 20.31 10.94
N PRO A 208 -18.02 20.63 9.63
CA PRO A 208 -18.76 21.79 9.15
C PRO A 208 -20.27 21.55 9.40
N GLU A 209 -20.95 22.58 9.89
CA GLU A 209 -22.42 22.59 10.06
C GLU A 209 -23.16 22.25 8.76
#